data_AF-A4ETA3-F1
#
_entry.id   AF-A4ETA3-F1
#
_cell.length_a   1.000
_cell.length_b   1.000
_cell.length_c   1.000
_cell.angle_alpha   90.00
_cell.angle_beta   90.00
_cell.angle_gamma   90.00
#
_symmetry.space_group_name_H-M   'P 1'
#
loop_
_entity.id
_entity.type
_entity.pdbx_description
1 polymer ?
#
loop_
_entity_poly.entity_id
_entity_poly.type
_entity_poly.pdbx_seq_one_letter_code
_entity_poly.pdbx_strand_id
1 'polypeptide(L)'
;MTEVEYRRKDLPSPDDRQAVLAFAKQFNAYRYHGSLSAAFDAAEASRRETVLELRTELFIAYRTANHQGAGGLEEVYRGLLPCFEKLALD
;
A
#
# COMPACT_ATOMS: atom_id res chain seq x y z
N MET A 1 6.15 2.23 -15.77
CA MET A 1 5.06 1.75 -14.90
C MET A 1 4.58 2.94 -14.11
N THR A 2 3.30 3.27 -14.20
CA THR A 2 2.70 4.32 -13.35
C THR A 2 2.69 3.83 -11.90
N GLU A 3 2.62 4.72 -10.89
CA GLU A 3 2.62 4.31 -9.46
C GLU A 3 1.38 3.46 -9.08
N VAL A 4 0.45 3.25 -10.04
CA VAL A 4 -0.81 2.51 -9.93
C VAL A 4 -0.83 1.21 -10.75
N GLU A 5 0.32 0.73 -11.21
CA GLU A 5 0.45 -0.56 -11.92
C GLU A 5 1.60 -1.40 -11.35
N TYR A 6 1.44 -2.72 -11.33
CA TYR A 6 2.45 -3.69 -10.92
C TYR A 6 2.14 -5.05 -11.53
N ARG A 7 3.16 -5.89 -11.71
CA ARG A 7 2.97 -7.28 -12.09
C ARG A 7 2.93 -8.16 -10.86
N ARG A 8 2.30 -9.33 -10.95
CA ARG A 8 2.20 -10.26 -9.81
C ARG A 8 3.59 -10.65 -9.27
N LYS A 9 4.57 -10.84 -10.16
CA LYS A 9 5.96 -11.16 -9.79
C LYS A 9 6.69 -10.04 -9.03
N ASP A 10 6.18 -8.82 -9.07
CA ASP A 10 6.78 -7.66 -8.39
C ASP A 10 6.23 -7.49 -6.96
N LEU A 11 5.23 -8.31 -6.56
CA LEU A 11 4.69 -8.31 -5.20
C LEU A 11 5.71 -8.94 -4.24
N PRO A 12 6.12 -8.24 -3.18
CA PRO A 12 7.04 -8.81 -2.19
C PRO A 12 6.41 -9.95 -1.40
N SER A 13 7.24 -10.86 -0.90
CA SER A 13 6.79 -11.81 0.12
C SER A 13 6.31 -11.04 1.36
N PRO A 14 5.17 -11.41 1.97
CA PRO A 14 4.71 -10.77 3.21
C PRO A 14 5.63 -11.02 4.41
N ASP A 15 6.54 -11.99 4.32
CA ASP A 15 7.54 -12.29 5.35
C ASP A 15 8.85 -11.52 5.14
N ASP A 16 9.01 -10.83 4.00
CA ASP A 16 10.15 -9.94 3.73
C ASP A 16 9.78 -8.48 4.02
N ARG A 17 9.96 -8.10 5.29
CA ARG A 17 9.70 -6.74 5.76
C ARG A 17 10.38 -5.66 4.93
N GLN A 18 11.63 -5.86 4.52
CA GLN A 18 12.38 -4.84 3.78
C GLN A 18 11.80 -4.66 2.38
N ALA A 19 11.42 -5.75 1.72
CA ALA A 19 10.76 -5.69 0.42
C ALA A 19 9.36 -5.04 0.52
N VAL A 20 8.58 -5.33 1.58
CA VAL A 20 7.28 -4.67 1.82
C VAL A 20 7.44 -3.16 2.04
N LEU A 21 8.43 -2.74 2.85
CA LEU A 21 8.76 -1.33 3.05
C LEU A 21 9.12 -0.63 1.73
N ALA A 22 9.98 -1.25 0.93
CA ALA A 22 10.39 -0.72 -0.37
C ALA A 22 9.19 -0.57 -1.31
N PHE A 23 8.32 -1.58 -1.36
CA PHE A 23 7.12 -1.57 -2.19
C PHE A 23 6.11 -0.51 -1.76
N ALA A 24 5.90 -0.31 -0.46
CA ALA A 24 5.02 0.72 0.08
C ALA A 24 5.54 2.14 -0.22
N LYS A 25 6.86 2.34 -0.11
CA LYS A 25 7.52 3.64 -0.31
C LYS A 25 7.53 4.11 -1.77
N GLN A 26 7.34 3.20 -2.74
CA GLN A 26 7.32 3.53 -4.17
C GLN A 26 6.10 4.36 -4.59
N PHE A 27 5.09 4.48 -3.74
CA PHE A 27 3.86 5.21 -4.01
C PHE A 27 3.75 6.42 -3.07
N ASN A 28 3.23 7.55 -3.56
CA ASN A 28 2.90 8.70 -2.73
C ASN A 28 1.43 9.09 -2.83
N ALA A 29 0.63 8.72 -1.83
CA ALA A 29 -0.82 8.96 -1.81
C ALA A 29 -1.20 10.44 -1.91
N TYR A 30 -0.34 11.37 -1.47
CA TYR A 30 -0.62 12.80 -1.52
C TYR A 30 -0.68 13.35 -2.95
N ARG A 31 -0.03 12.68 -3.92
CA ARG A 31 -0.11 13.07 -5.33
C ARG A 31 -1.49 12.81 -5.94
N TYR A 32 -2.24 11.88 -5.36
CA TYR A 32 -3.56 11.46 -5.85
C TYR A 32 -4.70 12.10 -5.08
N HIS A 33 -4.54 12.24 -3.75
CA HIS A 33 -5.58 12.76 -2.86
C HIS A 33 -5.38 14.23 -2.48
N GLY A 34 -4.24 14.83 -2.82
CA GLY A 34 -3.94 16.26 -2.62
C GLY A 34 -3.62 16.67 -1.18
N SER A 35 -3.94 15.86 -0.18
CA SER A 35 -3.66 16.16 1.24
C SER A 35 -3.43 14.91 2.08
N LEU A 36 -2.87 15.10 3.28
CA LEU A 36 -2.73 14.06 4.29
C LEU A 36 -4.09 13.53 4.72
N SER A 37 -5.04 14.42 5.08
CA SER A 37 -6.37 14.03 5.55
C SER A 37 -7.09 13.18 4.52
N ALA A 38 -7.16 13.64 3.27
CA ALA A 38 -7.86 12.91 2.22
C ALA A 38 -7.23 11.53 1.93
N ALA A 39 -5.90 11.41 2.02
CA ALA A 39 -5.24 10.12 1.87
C ALA A 39 -5.53 9.17 3.05
N PHE A 40 -5.64 9.69 4.28
CA PHE A 40 -6.06 8.93 5.46
C PHE A 40 -7.52 8.50 5.35
N ASP A 41 -8.43 9.42 5.01
CA ASP A 41 -9.86 9.13 4.82
C ASP A 41 -10.07 8.04 3.76
N ALA A 42 -9.32 8.11 2.65
CA ALA A 42 -9.35 7.10 1.60
C ALA A 42 -8.79 5.73 2.04
N ALA A 43 -7.73 5.72 2.86
CA ALA A 43 -7.19 4.49 3.43
C ALA A 43 -8.17 3.86 4.44
N GLU A 44 -8.79 4.67 5.30
CA GLU A 44 -9.76 4.23 6.31
C GLU A 44 -11.01 3.63 5.66
N ALA A 45 -11.47 4.20 4.55
CA ALA A 45 -12.60 3.67 3.78
C ALA A 45 -12.40 2.23 3.29
N SER A 46 -11.16 1.74 3.20
CA SER A 46 -10.81 0.32 2.95
C SER A 46 -11.55 -0.33 1.77
N ARG A 47 -11.82 0.43 0.70
CA ARG A 47 -12.63 -0.03 -0.44
C ARG A 47 -11.97 -1.18 -1.19
N ARG A 48 -10.65 -1.08 -1.43
CA ARG A 48 -9.80 -2.13 -2.01
C ARG A 48 -10.31 -2.65 -3.38
N GLU A 49 -10.98 -1.79 -4.15
CA GLU A 49 -11.56 -2.11 -5.46
C GLU A 49 -10.56 -1.80 -6.60
N THR A 50 -9.66 -0.86 -6.36
CA THR A 50 -8.68 -0.37 -7.32
C THR A 50 -7.25 -0.46 -6.78
N VAL A 51 -6.27 -0.49 -7.68
CA VAL A 51 -4.85 -0.43 -7.30
C VAL A 51 -4.54 0.84 -6.51
N LEU A 52 -5.14 1.97 -6.89
CA LEU A 52 -4.95 3.24 -6.20
C LEU A 52 -5.34 3.13 -4.72
N GLU A 53 -6.49 2.53 -4.41
CA GLU A 53 -6.95 2.35 -3.04
C GLU A 53 -6.02 1.44 -2.22
N LEU A 54 -5.59 0.31 -2.81
CA LEU A 54 -4.64 -0.60 -2.15
C LEU A 54 -3.29 0.06 -1.87
N ARG A 55 -2.78 0.82 -2.84
CA ARG A 55 -1.52 1.58 -2.71
C ARG A 55 -1.63 2.69 -1.68
N THR A 56 -2.78 3.38 -1.62
CA THR A 56 -3.07 4.37 -0.60
C THR A 56 -3.07 3.74 0.80
N GLU A 57 -3.81 2.64 1.01
CA GLU A 57 -3.87 1.97 2.31
C GLU A 57 -2.48 1.51 2.78
N LEU A 58 -1.72 0.87 1.88
CA LEU A 58 -0.36 0.42 2.19
C LEU A 58 0.60 1.60 2.48
N PHE A 59 0.49 2.71 1.75
CA PHE A 59 1.33 3.89 1.98
C PHE A 59 1.02 4.56 3.32
N ILE A 60 -0.26 4.64 3.71
CA ILE A 60 -0.65 5.18 5.02
C ILE A 60 -0.14 4.27 6.14
N ALA A 61 -0.27 2.94 6.01
CA ALA A 61 0.30 2.00 6.97
C ALA A 61 1.83 2.17 7.11
N TYR A 62 2.55 2.31 5.99
CA TYR A 62 3.98 2.60 5.97
C TYR A 62 4.32 3.91 6.69
N ARG A 63 3.53 4.97 6.46
CA ARG A 63 3.71 6.27 7.11
C ARG A 63 3.50 6.16 8.61
N THR A 64 2.43 5.51 9.06
CA THR A 64 2.13 5.31 10.49
C THR A 64 3.23 4.51 11.17
N ALA A 65 3.68 3.41 10.55
CA ALA A 65 4.73 2.56 11.09
C ALA A 65 6.06 3.32 11.29
N ASN A 66 6.45 4.17 10.34
CA ASN A 66 7.68 4.96 10.44
C ASN A 66 7.58 6.17 11.38
N HIS A 67 6.41 6.79 11.53
CA HIS A 67 6.23 7.96 12.40
C HIS A 67 6.02 7.59 13.86
N GLN A 68 5.27 6.52 14.13
CA GLN A 68 4.90 6.13 15.49
C GLN A 68 5.83 5.05 16.07
N GLY A 69 6.78 4.54 15.27
CA GLY A 69 7.55 3.34 15.65
C GLY A 69 6.67 2.10 15.82
N ALA A 70 5.41 2.17 15.37
CA ALA A 70 4.45 1.10 15.46
C ALA A 70 4.79 0.03 14.42
N GLY A 71 4.78 -1.24 14.82
CA GLY A 71 4.84 -2.36 13.87
C GLY A 71 3.54 -2.49 13.07
N GLY A 72 3.38 -3.62 12.37
CA GLY A 72 2.09 -4.00 11.77
C GLY A 72 1.95 -3.67 10.28
N LEU A 73 2.97 -3.12 9.63
CA LEU A 73 2.97 -2.94 8.17
C LEU A 73 2.82 -4.30 7.46
N GLU A 74 3.48 -5.33 7.95
CA GLU A 74 3.46 -6.68 7.41
C GLU A 74 2.08 -7.32 7.57
N GLU A 75 1.39 -7.05 8.68
CA GLU A 75 0.02 -7.51 8.92
C GLU A 75 -0.97 -6.84 7.97
N VAL A 76 -0.88 -5.51 7.83
CA VAL A 76 -1.67 -4.75 6.85
C VAL A 76 -1.40 -5.27 5.45
N TYR A 77 -0.13 -5.41 5.07
CA TYR A 77 0.23 -5.93 3.75
C TYR A 77 -0.30 -7.34 3.51
N ARG A 78 -0.23 -8.24 4.50
CA ARG A 78 -0.80 -9.60 4.41
C ARG A 78 -2.31 -9.57 4.21
N GLY A 79 -3.01 -8.63 4.85
CA GLY A 79 -4.45 -8.41 4.62
C GLY A 79 -4.77 -7.87 3.22
N LEU A 80 -3.87 -7.07 2.64
CA LEU A 80 -4.03 -6.48 1.31
C LEU A 80 -3.58 -7.41 0.18
N LEU A 81 -2.68 -8.36 0.46
CA LEU A 81 -2.04 -9.19 -0.55
C LEU A 81 -3.03 -9.90 -1.49
N PRO A 82 -4.14 -10.51 -1.03
CA PRO A 82 -5.10 -11.14 -1.95
C PRO A 82 -5.74 -10.15 -2.93
N CYS A 83 -5.95 -8.90 -2.50
CA CYS A 83 -6.49 -7.85 -3.37
C CYS A 83 -5.43 -7.38 -4.38
N PHE A 84 -4.17 -7.27 -3.94
CA PHE A 84 -3.05 -6.97 -4.85
C PHE A 84 -2.91 -8.07 -5.91
N GLU A 85 -2.95 -9.35 -5.51
CA GLU A 85 -2.84 -10.46 -6.47
C GLU A 85 -3.97 -10.48 -7.49
N LYS A 86 -5.19 -10.09 -7.11
CA LYS A 86 -6.36 -10.01 -7.99
C LYS A 86 -6.24 -8.90 -9.03
N LEU A 87 -5.64 -7.77 -8.67
CA LEU A 87 -5.53 -6.57 -9.52
C LEU A 87 -4.16 -6.45 -10.23
N ALA A 88 -3.27 -7.42 -10.01
CA ALA A 88 -1.98 -7.48 -10.67
C ALA A 88 -2.12 -7.67 -12.19
N LEU A 89 -1.21 -7.07 -12.94
CA LEU A 89 -0.99 -7.44 -14.34
C LEU A 89 -0.31 -8.81 -14.41
N ASP A 90 -0.62 -9.57 -15.47
CA ASP A 90 0.07 -10.83 -15.80
C ASP A 90 1.56 -10.60 -16.17
#